data_AF-A0A0L8N4S3-F1
#
_entry.id   AF-A0A0L8N4S3-F1
#
_cell.length_a   1.000
_cell.length_b   1.000
_cell.length_c   1.000
_cell.angle_alpha   90.00
_cell.angle_beta   90.00
_cell.angle_gamma   90.00
#
_symmetry.space_group_name_H-M   'P 1'
#
loop_
_entity.id
_entity.type
_entity.pdbx_description
1 polymer ?
#
loop_
_entity_poly.entity_id
_entity_poly.type
_entity_poly.pdbx_seq_one_letter_code
_entity_poly.pdbx_strand_id
1 'polypeptide(L)'
;MESAHPFRQHAEAVISRIAPWRLLPPLLAVLLGLWGLERGGSMWRDESVTWQVAHRPLGRILELLDRVDAVHGLYYLLMHGVFEAWDGGLWALRLPSVAATALAAAGVAAIAHRLVGERAALLAGCAYAVLPPVQMYAQEGRSYALVAAAVVWATYLMLRERWAAYAVVLLLGCWLHEFAALALLAHAFTAWRSRGWRWSAAAVAALLLPLAVVSARQAEQQLGWLGRPSWQDWAAYAVVGAAALLLARGAPGDLVRVALPLVLLPPGLLMVISLFHPWYVDRYVLYALAGLALLAGARLATAHGWWPWLLAGVLLVAFGFWSVWLRTPESRKDDALAVAAAVRERARPGDAVVFMPARRREWLLSSPEVYGELRDVALDRTPAASHSLQGTELPPERIREALLASPRVIALLDPAGQPLDPYPQEVVKREELAARFDLCSTTGVRGARVAVYARPGTCP
;
A
#
# COMPACT_ATOMS: atom_id res chain seq x y z
N MET A 1 53.34 -14.34 32.44
CA MET A 1 53.17 -14.46 30.98
C MET A 1 51.73 -14.87 30.73
N GLU A 2 50.83 -13.89 30.65
CA GLU A 2 49.47 -14.10 30.12
C GLU A 2 48.92 -12.72 29.75
N SER A 3 49.23 -12.32 28.51
CA SER A 3 48.75 -11.07 27.91
C SER A 3 47.31 -11.27 27.45
N ALA A 4 46.35 -10.75 28.22
CA ALA A 4 44.96 -10.69 27.81
C ALA A 4 44.80 -9.80 26.58
N HIS A 5 44.27 -10.39 25.50
CA HIS A 5 44.11 -9.76 24.19
C HIS A 5 43.13 -8.57 24.23
N PRO A 6 43.54 -7.35 23.82
CA PRO A 6 42.71 -6.14 23.84
C PRO A 6 41.55 -6.15 22.82
N PHE A 7 41.46 -7.17 21.95
CA PHE A 7 40.42 -7.27 20.92
C PHE A 7 39.07 -7.82 21.44
N ARG A 8 39.04 -8.61 22.52
CA ARG A 8 37.76 -9.11 23.09
C ARG A 8 36.97 -8.03 23.83
N GLN A 9 37.66 -7.09 24.47
CA GLN A 9 37.01 -6.02 25.24
C GLN A 9 36.31 -4.97 24.36
N HIS A 10 36.74 -4.77 23.11
CA HIS A 10 36.07 -3.85 22.18
C HIS A 10 34.78 -4.45 21.57
N ALA A 11 34.72 -5.77 21.36
CA ALA A 11 33.51 -6.43 20.86
C ALA A 11 32.40 -6.48 21.93
N GLU A 12 32.76 -6.70 23.20
CA GLU A 12 31.81 -6.67 24.33
C GLU A 12 31.33 -5.24 24.68
N ALA A 13 32.13 -4.21 24.42
CA ALA A 13 31.75 -2.80 24.62
C ALA A 13 30.76 -2.27 23.56
N VAL A 14 30.76 -2.84 22.34
CA VAL A 14 29.82 -2.44 21.27
C VAL A 14 28.45 -3.10 21.46
N ILE A 15 28.40 -4.31 22.04
CA ILE A 15 27.15 -5.03 22.32
C ILE A 15 26.45 -4.51 23.60
N SER A 16 27.18 -3.86 24.52
CA SER A 16 26.68 -3.43 25.84
C SER A 16 26.03 -2.04 25.92
N ARG A 17 25.73 -1.35 24.81
CA ARG A 17 25.09 -0.01 24.85
C ARG A 17 23.90 0.22 23.90
N ILE A 18 23.26 -0.84 23.41
CA ILE A 18 21.88 -0.68 22.93
C ILE A 18 21.00 -0.78 24.17
N ALA A 19 20.65 0.38 24.75
CA ALA A 19 19.69 0.40 25.83
C ALA A 19 18.41 -0.31 25.34
N PRO A 20 17.93 -1.37 26.03
CA PRO A 20 16.93 -2.29 25.49
C PRO A 20 15.62 -1.61 25.09
N TRP A 21 15.32 -0.44 25.66
CA TRP A 21 14.19 0.41 25.25
C TRP A 21 14.24 0.84 23.78
N ARG A 22 15.43 0.94 23.17
CA ARG A 22 15.60 1.33 21.76
C ARG A 22 15.04 0.30 20.78
N LEU A 23 14.93 -0.95 21.22
CA LEU A 23 14.35 -2.04 20.44
C LEU A 23 12.83 -2.13 20.61
N LEU A 24 12.24 -1.45 21.61
CA LEU A 24 10.82 -1.58 21.88
C LEU A 24 9.94 -1.07 20.72
N PRO A 25 10.16 0.11 20.11
CA PRO A 25 9.34 0.55 18.98
C PRO A 25 9.35 -0.39 17.77
N PRO A 26 10.52 -0.81 17.22
CA PRO A 26 10.53 -1.75 16.11
C PRO A 26 9.97 -3.13 16.51
N LEU A 27 10.25 -3.62 17.74
CA LEU A 27 9.70 -4.90 18.20
C LEU A 27 8.17 -4.86 18.28
N LEU A 28 7.60 -3.77 18.81
CA LEU A 28 6.15 -3.57 18.86
C LEU A 28 5.55 -3.56 17.44
N ALA A 29 6.17 -2.86 16.51
CA ALA A 29 5.75 -2.84 15.11
C ALA A 29 5.79 -4.24 14.46
N VAL A 30 6.83 -5.03 14.72
CA VAL A 30 6.92 -6.43 14.25
C VAL A 30 5.81 -7.28 14.87
N LEU A 31 5.65 -7.25 16.20
CA LEU A 31 4.65 -8.08 16.89
C LEU A 31 3.23 -7.76 16.40
N LEU A 32 2.89 -6.47 16.27
CA LEU A 32 1.60 -6.05 15.74
C LEU A 32 1.45 -6.43 14.26
N GLY A 33 2.49 -6.22 13.45
CA GLY A 33 2.47 -6.55 12.02
C GLY A 33 2.33 -8.05 11.74
N LEU A 34 2.99 -8.91 12.51
CA LEU A 34 2.87 -10.37 12.38
C LEU A 34 1.55 -10.92 12.92
N TRP A 35 0.95 -10.24 13.92
CA TRP A 35 -0.31 -10.68 14.48
C TRP A 35 -1.45 -10.61 13.47
N GLY A 36 -1.95 -11.79 13.08
CA GLY A 36 -3.01 -11.93 12.07
C GLY A 36 -2.56 -11.53 10.67
N LEU A 37 -1.28 -11.73 10.32
CA LEU A 37 -0.69 -11.33 9.04
C LEU A 37 -1.48 -11.82 7.82
N GLU A 38 -2.03 -13.04 7.89
CA GLU A 38 -2.85 -13.62 6.80
C GLU A 38 -4.24 -13.00 6.68
N ARG A 39 -4.74 -12.36 7.75
CA ARG A 39 -6.10 -11.82 7.85
C ARG A 39 -7.19 -12.81 7.43
N GLY A 40 -7.13 -14.03 7.97
CA GLY A 40 -8.07 -15.10 7.64
C GLY A 40 -7.96 -15.61 6.20
N GLY A 41 -6.78 -15.53 5.59
CA GLY A 41 -6.56 -15.96 4.20
C GLY A 41 -7.09 -14.98 3.16
N SER A 42 -7.39 -13.73 3.54
CA SER A 42 -7.93 -12.71 2.65
C SER A 42 -6.84 -12.06 1.80
N MET A 43 -7.12 -11.80 0.51
CA MET A 43 -6.26 -11.01 -0.39
C MET A 43 -7.11 -10.05 -1.20
N TRP A 44 -6.91 -8.74 -1.06
CA TRP A 44 -7.63 -7.75 -1.89
C TRP A 44 -6.99 -7.56 -3.27
N ARG A 45 -7.67 -6.86 -4.18
CA ARG A 45 -7.26 -6.75 -5.59
C ARG A 45 -5.85 -6.22 -5.83
N ASP A 46 -5.42 -5.19 -5.09
CA ASP A 46 -4.12 -4.54 -5.32
C ASP A 46 -2.97 -5.47 -4.91
N GLU A 47 -3.21 -6.36 -3.93
CA GLU A 47 -2.28 -7.44 -3.55
C GLU A 47 -2.24 -8.55 -4.60
N SER A 48 -3.39 -8.90 -5.19
CA SER A 48 -3.45 -9.86 -6.30
C SER A 48 -2.63 -9.38 -7.50
N VAL A 49 -2.71 -8.08 -7.83
CA VAL A 49 -1.86 -7.48 -8.88
C VAL A 49 -0.39 -7.59 -8.54
N THR A 50 0.02 -7.24 -7.31
CA THR A 50 1.42 -7.39 -6.87
C THR A 50 1.88 -8.84 -7.02
N TRP A 51 1.10 -9.80 -6.51
CA TRP A 51 1.41 -11.22 -6.59
C TRP A 51 1.56 -11.65 -8.05
N GLN A 52 0.61 -11.31 -8.92
CA GLN A 52 0.63 -11.72 -10.32
C GLN A 52 1.84 -11.15 -11.07
N VAL A 53 2.14 -9.86 -10.89
CA VAL A 53 3.26 -9.22 -11.58
C VAL A 53 4.60 -9.77 -11.08
N ALA A 54 4.73 -10.01 -9.78
CA ALA A 54 5.95 -10.58 -9.19
C ALA A 54 6.25 -12.00 -9.68
N HIS A 55 5.25 -12.78 -10.08
CA HIS A 55 5.43 -14.12 -10.67
C HIS A 55 5.70 -14.13 -12.17
N ARG A 56 5.79 -12.96 -12.82
CA ARG A 56 6.20 -12.88 -14.22
C ARG A 56 7.72 -12.99 -14.34
N PRO A 57 8.25 -13.59 -15.43
CA PRO A 57 9.67 -13.48 -15.74
C PRO A 57 10.11 -12.01 -15.84
N LEU A 58 11.34 -11.68 -15.44
CA LEU A 58 11.86 -10.31 -15.41
C LEU A 58 11.61 -9.53 -16.72
N GLY A 59 11.83 -10.14 -17.88
CA GLY A 59 11.57 -9.50 -19.18
C GLY A 59 10.11 -9.08 -19.35
N ARG A 60 9.16 -9.89 -18.87
CA ARG A 60 7.72 -9.59 -18.92
C ARG A 60 7.31 -8.51 -17.92
N ILE A 61 8.03 -8.37 -16.80
CA ILE A 61 7.86 -7.23 -15.89
C ILE A 61 8.29 -5.96 -16.60
N LEU A 62 9.47 -5.93 -17.23
CA LEU A 62 9.97 -4.74 -17.94
C LEU A 62 9.05 -4.33 -19.11
N GLU A 63 8.56 -5.30 -19.88
CA GLU A 63 7.57 -5.06 -20.95
C GLU A 63 6.24 -4.51 -20.41
N LEU A 64 5.78 -5.00 -19.25
CA LEU A 64 4.61 -4.43 -18.58
C LEU A 64 4.86 -2.96 -18.21
N LEU A 65 6.01 -2.65 -17.58
CA LEU A 65 6.32 -1.31 -17.09
C LEU A 65 6.38 -0.25 -18.19
N ASP A 66 6.74 -0.64 -19.42
CA ASP A 66 6.70 0.25 -20.59
C ASP A 66 5.25 0.67 -20.93
N ARG A 67 4.28 -0.21 -20.67
CA ARG A 67 2.85 0.01 -20.98
C ARG A 67 2.08 0.61 -19.81
N VAL A 68 2.28 0.08 -18.60
CA VAL A 68 1.49 0.42 -17.41
C VAL A 68 2.25 0.07 -16.14
N ASP A 69 1.93 0.77 -15.07
CA ASP A 69 2.40 0.57 -13.68
C ASP A 69 3.90 0.82 -13.47
N ALA A 70 4.51 1.67 -14.31
CA ALA A 70 5.90 2.10 -14.16
C ALA A 70 6.20 2.64 -12.75
N VAL A 71 5.26 3.37 -12.13
CA VAL A 71 5.38 3.95 -10.78
C VAL A 71 5.61 2.88 -9.69
N HIS A 72 5.22 1.62 -9.92
CA HIS A 72 5.40 0.50 -9.02
C HIS A 72 6.60 -0.38 -9.40
N GLY A 73 7.37 -0.02 -10.44
CA GLY A 73 8.37 -0.90 -11.04
C GLY A 73 9.44 -1.40 -10.08
N LEU A 74 10.04 -0.52 -9.27
CA LEU A 74 11.02 -0.95 -8.27
C LEU A 74 10.40 -1.88 -7.22
N TYR A 75 9.14 -1.63 -6.85
CA TYR A 75 8.43 -2.48 -5.90
C TYR A 75 8.16 -3.88 -6.48
N TYR A 76 7.75 -3.97 -7.75
CA TYR A 76 7.56 -5.27 -8.40
C TYR A 76 8.86 -6.06 -8.55
N LEU A 77 9.97 -5.40 -8.88
CA LEU A 77 11.28 -6.06 -8.96
C LEU A 77 11.74 -6.58 -7.59
N LEU A 78 11.49 -5.81 -6.53
CA LEU A 78 11.74 -6.25 -5.16
C LEU A 78 10.88 -7.48 -4.82
N MET A 79 9.57 -7.41 -5.11
CA MET A 79 8.67 -8.51 -4.80
C MET A 79 8.98 -9.76 -5.63
N HIS A 80 9.38 -9.62 -6.89
CA HIS A 80 9.86 -10.73 -7.72
C HIS A 80 11.01 -11.46 -7.02
N GLY A 81 12.03 -10.72 -6.54
CA GLY A 81 13.12 -11.32 -5.77
C GLY A 81 12.69 -11.97 -4.46
N VAL A 82 11.67 -11.43 -3.78
CA VAL A 82 11.09 -12.03 -2.57
C VAL A 82 10.42 -13.37 -2.87
N PHE A 83 9.56 -13.44 -3.89
CA PHE A 83 8.86 -14.67 -4.26
C PHE A 83 9.81 -15.73 -4.85
N GLU A 84 10.84 -15.33 -5.61
CA GLU A 84 11.90 -16.23 -6.09
C GLU A 84 12.70 -16.85 -4.93
N ALA A 85 12.95 -16.08 -3.85
CA ALA A 85 13.64 -16.60 -2.67
C ALA A 85 12.74 -17.55 -1.86
N TRP A 86 11.47 -17.19 -1.68
CA TRP A 86 10.46 -18.02 -1.01
C TRP A 86 9.06 -17.49 -1.34
N ASP A 87 8.24 -18.32 -2.01
CA ASP A 87 6.89 -17.92 -2.41
C ASP A 87 6.03 -17.52 -1.20
N GLY A 88 6.03 -18.35 -0.15
CA GLY A 88 5.40 -18.07 1.15
C GLY A 88 3.95 -17.57 1.14
N GLY A 89 3.25 -17.58 -0.01
CA GLY A 89 1.94 -16.96 -0.21
C GLY A 89 1.82 -15.56 0.42
N LEU A 90 0.80 -15.40 1.26
CA LEU A 90 0.51 -14.13 1.95
C LEU A 90 1.62 -13.65 2.88
N TRP A 91 2.45 -14.56 3.40
CA TRP A 91 3.57 -14.19 4.27
C TRP A 91 4.65 -13.47 3.48
N ALA A 92 5.15 -14.07 2.39
CA ALA A 92 6.17 -13.41 1.57
C ALA A 92 5.64 -12.09 0.99
N LEU A 93 4.35 -12.04 0.64
CA LEU A 93 3.70 -10.82 0.15
C LEU A 93 3.74 -9.66 1.16
N ARG A 94 3.56 -9.92 2.46
CA ARG A 94 3.32 -8.89 3.49
C ARG A 94 4.50 -8.65 4.43
N LEU A 95 5.42 -9.61 4.60
CA LEU A 95 6.59 -9.47 5.46
C LEU A 95 7.47 -8.24 5.13
N PRO A 96 7.70 -7.87 3.85
CA PRO A 96 8.44 -6.64 3.53
C PRO A 96 7.82 -5.39 4.17
N SER A 97 6.49 -5.30 4.20
CA SER A 97 5.78 -4.18 4.82
C SER A 97 5.87 -4.18 6.35
N VAL A 98 5.87 -5.37 6.98
CA VAL A 98 6.11 -5.51 8.43
C VAL A 98 7.52 -5.02 8.78
N ALA A 99 8.54 -5.49 8.05
CA ALA A 99 9.92 -5.09 8.24
C ALA A 99 10.10 -3.58 8.02
N ALA A 100 9.51 -3.04 6.96
CA ALA A 100 9.55 -1.61 6.68
C ALA A 100 8.86 -0.77 7.77
N THR A 101 7.72 -1.22 8.29
CA THR A 101 7.03 -0.54 9.39
C THR A 101 7.88 -0.51 10.65
N ALA A 102 8.58 -1.61 10.95
CA ALA A 102 9.52 -1.67 12.06
C ALA A 102 10.71 -0.71 11.86
N LEU A 103 11.27 -0.66 10.65
CA LEU A 103 12.32 0.30 10.30
C LEU A 103 11.84 1.74 10.41
N ALA A 104 10.61 2.04 10.01
CA ALA A 104 10.00 3.36 10.15
C ALA A 104 9.81 3.73 11.63
N ALA A 105 9.29 2.82 12.47
CA ALA A 105 9.15 3.05 13.91
C ALA A 105 10.51 3.30 14.59
N ALA A 106 11.55 2.56 14.22
CA ALA A 106 12.92 2.79 14.68
C ALA A 106 13.46 4.16 14.23
N GLY A 107 13.21 4.54 12.97
CA GLY A 107 13.59 5.84 12.43
C GLY A 107 12.89 7.01 13.12
N VAL A 108 11.58 6.88 13.42
CA VAL A 108 10.82 7.87 14.20
C VAL A 108 11.42 8.03 15.60
N ALA A 109 11.73 6.92 16.28
CA ALA A 109 12.40 6.95 17.57
C ALA A 109 13.78 7.61 17.48
N ALA A 110 14.56 7.33 16.44
CA ALA A 110 15.89 7.92 16.23
C ALA A 110 15.83 9.44 15.99
N ILE A 111 14.83 9.92 15.24
CA ILE A 111 14.59 11.36 15.04
C ILE A 111 14.20 12.03 16.37
N ALA A 112 13.23 11.47 17.10
CA ALA A 112 12.80 12.03 18.39
C ALA A 112 13.92 12.00 19.44
N HIS A 113 14.76 10.96 19.46
CA HIS A 113 15.94 10.90 20.33
C HIS A 113 16.90 12.06 20.05
N ARG A 114 17.14 12.36 18.76
CA ARG A 114 18.03 13.43 18.34
C ARG A 114 17.49 14.82 18.66
N LEU A 115 16.18 15.03 18.51
CA LEU A 115 15.57 16.36 18.62
C LEU A 115 15.06 16.70 20.02
N VAL A 116 14.77 15.70 20.86
CA VAL A 116 14.11 15.89 22.16
C VAL A 116 14.78 15.08 23.26
N GLY A 117 14.90 13.76 23.11
CA GLY A 117 15.53 12.88 24.10
C GLY A 117 14.94 11.47 24.17
N GLU A 118 15.45 10.64 25.09
CA GLU A 118 15.14 9.20 25.17
C GLU A 118 13.67 8.89 25.42
N ARG A 119 13.03 9.60 26.36
CA ARG A 119 11.63 9.36 26.70
C ARG A 119 10.70 9.68 25.53
N ALA A 120 10.98 10.77 24.81
CA ALA A 120 10.25 11.13 23.59
C ALA A 120 10.51 10.13 22.45
N ALA A 121 11.73 9.59 22.34
CA ALA A 121 12.07 8.58 21.35
C ALA A 121 11.24 7.30 21.50
N LEU A 122 11.16 6.77 22.72
CA LEU A 122 10.35 5.61 23.04
C LEU A 122 8.87 5.84 22.70
N LEU A 123 8.32 6.95 23.18
CA LEU A 123 6.90 7.27 23.02
C LEU A 123 6.53 7.57 21.57
N ALA A 124 7.38 8.29 20.82
CA ALA A 124 7.12 8.61 19.41
C ALA A 124 7.17 7.36 18.53
N GLY A 125 8.18 6.51 18.73
CA GLY A 125 8.30 5.26 17.97
C GLY A 125 7.13 4.31 18.25
N CYS A 126 6.76 4.14 19.52
CA CYS A 126 5.59 3.33 19.89
C CYS A 126 4.28 3.95 19.37
N ALA A 127 4.12 5.27 19.47
CA ALA A 127 2.95 5.97 18.92
C ALA A 127 2.81 5.72 17.42
N TYR A 128 3.91 5.82 16.65
CA TYR A 128 3.89 5.52 15.22
C TYR A 128 3.46 4.08 14.95
N ALA A 129 4.03 3.13 15.68
CA ALA A 129 3.72 1.71 15.52
C ALA A 129 2.23 1.42 15.76
N VAL A 130 1.55 2.07 16.71
CA VAL A 130 0.15 1.76 17.03
C VAL A 130 -0.88 2.54 16.19
N LEU A 131 -0.47 3.46 15.31
CA LEU A 131 -1.42 4.26 14.54
C LEU A 131 -2.26 3.36 13.60
N PRO A 132 -3.60 3.49 13.59
CA PRO A 132 -4.47 2.65 12.76
C PRO A 132 -4.09 2.56 11.27
N PRO A 133 -3.74 3.66 10.56
CA PRO A 133 -3.31 3.55 9.17
C PRO A 133 -1.94 2.86 9.02
N VAL A 134 -1.01 3.10 9.95
CA VAL A 134 0.29 2.41 9.95
C VAL A 134 0.09 0.90 10.11
N GLN A 135 -0.81 0.49 11.02
CA GLN A 135 -1.19 -0.91 11.20
C GLN A 135 -1.86 -1.52 9.98
N MET A 136 -2.70 -0.75 9.29
CA MET A 136 -3.35 -1.20 8.05
C MET A 136 -2.31 -1.55 6.99
N TYR A 137 -1.39 -0.63 6.71
CA TYR A 137 -0.38 -0.77 5.66
C TYR A 137 0.84 -1.60 6.06
N ALA A 138 1.02 -1.92 7.35
CA ALA A 138 2.01 -2.89 7.80
C ALA A 138 1.72 -4.31 7.30
N GLN A 139 0.47 -4.63 6.97
CA GLN A 139 0.02 -5.94 6.49
C GLN A 139 -0.56 -5.87 5.07
N GLU A 140 -0.02 -4.98 4.22
CA GLU A 140 -0.36 -4.92 2.80
C GLU A 140 0.85 -5.24 1.93
N GLY A 141 0.64 -6.08 0.93
CA GLY A 141 1.58 -6.31 -0.17
C GLY A 141 1.64 -5.14 -1.16
N ARG A 142 1.90 -3.94 -0.65
CA ARG A 142 2.07 -2.67 -1.38
C ARG A 142 3.25 -1.86 -0.82
N SER A 143 3.76 -0.90 -1.59
CA SER A 143 5.00 -0.18 -1.27
C SER A 143 4.91 0.84 -0.13
N TYR A 144 3.71 1.14 0.40
CA TYR A 144 3.49 2.29 1.30
C TYR A 144 4.35 2.26 2.57
N ALA A 145 4.50 1.10 3.21
CA ALA A 145 5.34 0.97 4.39
C ALA A 145 6.83 1.15 4.07
N LEU A 146 7.31 0.66 2.93
CA LEU A 146 8.69 0.84 2.47
C LEU A 146 8.98 2.31 2.15
N VAL A 147 8.04 3.01 1.51
CA VAL A 147 8.13 4.45 1.26
C VAL A 147 8.19 5.22 2.58
N ALA A 148 7.38 4.82 3.57
CA ALA A 148 7.42 5.45 4.89
C ALA A 148 8.75 5.25 5.62
N ALA A 149 9.31 4.04 5.58
CA ALA A 149 10.65 3.79 6.10
C ALA A 149 11.70 4.66 5.40
N ALA A 150 11.66 4.73 4.06
CA ALA A 150 12.59 5.53 3.27
C ALA A 150 12.50 7.02 3.62
N VAL A 151 11.30 7.61 3.66
CA VAL A 151 11.13 9.03 4.00
C VAL A 151 11.59 9.31 5.43
N VAL A 152 11.21 8.49 6.41
CA VAL A 152 11.64 8.66 7.82
C VAL A 152 13.16 8.60 7.94
N TRP A 153 13.82 7.61 7.35
CA TRP A 153 15.28 7.52 7.41
C TRP A 153 15.97 8.62 6.60
N ALA A 154 15.38 9.08 5.50
CA ALA A 154 15.83 10.28 4.80
C ALA A 154 15.74 11.52 5.72
N THR A 155 14.64 11.71 6.45
CA THR A 155 14.52 12.79 7.45
C THR A 155 15.63 12.69 8.50
N TYR A 156 15.90 11.49 9.04
CA TYR A 156 17.00 11.29 9.99
C TYR A 156 18.36 11.64 9.38
N LEU A 157 18.66 11.18 8.16
CA LEU A 157 19.93 11.42 7.48
C LEU A 157 20.13 12.90 7.11
N MET A 158 19.05 13.60 6.75
CA MET A 158 19.04 15.06 6.58
C MET A 158 19.46 15.75 7.87
N LEU A 159 18.89 15.36 9.01
CA LEU A 159 19.23 15.93 10.32
C LEU A 159 20.68 15.60 10.74
N ARG A 160 21.28 14.55 10.18
CA ARG A 160 22.69 14.18 10.36
C ARG A 160 23.62 14.80 9.30
N GLU A 161 23.07 15.59 8.38
CA GLU A 161 23.76 16.19 7.24
C GLU A 161 24.51 15.17 6.37
N ARG A 162 24.01 13.93 6.31
CA ARG A 162 24.56 12.85 5.47
C ARG A 162 23.93 12.91 4.07
N TRP A 163 24.23 13.97 3.33
CA TRP A 163 23.54 14.35 2.09
C TRP A 163 23.52 13.27 1.00
N ALA A 164 24.62 12.56 0.78
CA ALA A 164 24.67 11.47 -0.20
C ALA A 164 23.73 10.32 0.20
N ALA A 165 23.79 9.85 1.46
CA ALA A 165 22.89 8.82 1.96
C ALA A 165 21.43 9.28 1.97
N TYR A 166 21.18 10.54 2.33
CA TYR A 166 19.87 11.18 2.25
C TYR A 166 19.30 11.13 0.82
N ALA A 167 20.09 11.55 -0.18
CA ALA A 167 19.67 11.53 -1.58
C ALA A 167 19.37 10.10 -2.06
N VAL A 168 20.23 9.13 -1.74
CA VAL A 168 20.02 7.71 -2.11
C VAL A 168 18.76 7.16 -1.48
N VAL A 169 18.57 7.30 -0.16
CA VAL A 169 17.41 6.74 0.55
C VAL A 169 16.11 7.40 0.08
N LEU A 170 16.10 8.73 -0.11
CA LEU A 170 14.92 9.41 -0.61
C LEU A 170 14.60 9.04 -2.06
N LEU A 171 15.63 8.91 -2.92
CA LEU A 171 15.46 8.47 -4.29
C LEU A 171 14.86 7.07 -4.35
N LEU A 172 15.35 6.13 -3.53
CA LEU A 172 14.75 4.78 -3.42
C LEU A 172 13.28 4.86 -3.00
N GLY A 173 12.93 5.74 -2.05
CA GLY A 173 11.54 6.02 -1.69
C GLY A 173 10.71 6.53 -2.87
N CYS A 174 11.26 7.46 -3.68
CA CYS A 174 10.58 8.00 -4.86
C CYS A 174 10.42 6.96 -5.99
N TRP A 175 11.34 6.02 -6.14
CA TRP A 175 11.23 4.92 -7.10
C TRP A 175 10.28 3.81 -6.65
N LEU A 176 10.06 3.67 -5.33
CA LEU A 176 9.01 2.81 -4.77
C LEU A 176 7.61 3.45 -4.92
N HIS A 177 7.54 4.78 -4.84
CA HIS A 177 6.35 5.58 -5.12
C HIS A 177 6.71 7.06 -5.32
N GLU A 178 6.37 7.65 -6.47
CA GLU A 178 6.84 8.99 -6.88
C GLU A 178 6.43 10.12 -5.92
N PHE A 179 5.26 10.00 -5.27
CA PHE A 179 4.78 10.98 -4.30
C PHE A 179 5.65 11.11 -3.04
N ALA A 180 6.60 10.20 -2.79
CA ALA A 180 7.63 10.40 -1.77
C ALA A 180 8.45 11.69 -2.01
N ALA A 181 8.53 12.18 -3.27
CA ALA A 181 9.18 13.43 -3.63
C ALA A 181 8.59 14.65 -2.91
N LEU A 182 7.31 14.60 -2.49
CA LEU A 182 6.69 15.67 -1.69
C LEU A 182 7.39 15.88 -0.33
N ALA A 183 8.12 14.87 0.17
CA ALA A 183 8.95 15.02 1.36
C ALA A 183 10.10 16.03 1.17
N LEU A 184 10.57 16.29 -0.06
CA LEU A 184 11.54 17.35 -0.34
C LEU A 184 11.01 18.71 0.13
N LEU A 185 9.74 19.00 -0.12
CA LEU A 185 9.12 20.26 0.23
C LEU A 185 9.00 20.42 1.76
N ALA A 186 8.69 19.33 2.47
CA ALA A 186 8.71 19.32 3.92
C ALA A 186 10.12 19.54 4.48
N HIS A 187 11.12 18.85 3.91
CA HIS A 187 12.53 18.97 4.31
C HIS A 187 13.11 20.36 4.04
N ALA A 188 12.61 21.10 3.06
CA ALA A 188 13.03 22.48 2.79
C ALA A 188 12.86 23.38 4.02
N PHE A 189 11.80 23.20 4.84
CA PHE A 189 11.60 24.00 6.06
C PHE A 189 12.73 23.87 7.08
N THR A 190 13.45 22.75 7.06
CA THR A 190 14.62 22.53 7.92
C THR A 190 15.93 22.82 7.21
N ALA A 191 16.06 22.45 5.93
CA ALA A 191 17.34 22.34 5.26
C ALA A 191 17.53 23.25 4.03
N TRP A 192 16.60 24.14 3.67
CA TRP A 192 16.67 24.90 2.41
C TRP A 192 17.94 25.73 2.22
N ARG A 193 18.52 26.22 3.33
CA ARG A 193 19.78 26.99 3.31
C ARG A 193 21.01 26.11 3.07
N SER A 194 20.92 24.81 3.37
CA SER A 194 22.01 23.86 3.17
C SER A 194 22.31 23.70 1.68
N ARG A 195 23.58 23.86 1.30
CA ARG A 195 24.06 23.50 -0.05
C ARG A 195 23.90 22.00 -0.30
N GLY A 196 24.19 21.17 0.69
CA GLY A 196 24.07 19.71 0.57
C GLY A 196 22.65 19.25 0.30
N TRP A 197 21.66 19.87 0.95
CA TRP A 197 20.25 19.60 0.66
C TRP A 197 19.86 20.02 -0.76
N ARG A 198 20.25 21.22 -1.21
CA ARG A 198 19.94 21.70 -2.58
C ARG A 198 20.48 20.77 -3.66
N TRP A 199 21.74 20.32 -3.52
CA TRP A 199 22.33 19.34 -4.44
C TRP A 199 21.62 17.99 -4.38
N SER A 200 21.26 17.51 -3.18
CA SER A 200 20.51 16.27 -3.01
C SER A 200 19.12 16.35 -3.64
N ALA A 201 18.40 17.46 -3.41
CA ALA A 201 17.08 17.70 -3.98
C ALA A 201 17.12 17.79 -5.51
N ALA A 202 18.11 18.49 -6.07
CA ALA A 202 18.34 18.55 -7.50
C ALA A 202 18.65 17.16 -8.09
N ALA A 203 19.49 16.36 -7.43
CA ALA A 203 19.82 15.00 -7.86
C ALA A 203 18.58 14.08 -7.82
N VAL A 204 17.81 14.12 -6.73
CA VAL A 204 16.56 13.34 -6.60
C VAL A 204 15.57 13.73 -7.70
N ALA A 205 15.35 15.03 -7.92
CA ALA A 205 14.44 15.50 -8.97
C ALA A 205 14.91 15.09 -10.37
N ALA A 206 16.20 15.24 -10.67
CA ALA A 206 16.76 14.87 -11.98
C ALA A 206 16.68 13.36 -12.24
N LEU A 207 16.95 12.53 -11.23
CA LEU A 207 16.91 11.07 -11.36
C LEU A 207 15.49 10.47 -11.28
N LEU A 208 14.54 11.21 -10.70
CA LEU A 208 13.12 10.84 -10.72
C LEU A 208 12.41 11.25 -12.02
N LEU A 209 12.92 12.28 -12.71
CA LEU A 209 12.29 12.85 -13.90
C LEU A 209 11.91 11.82 -14.98
N PRO A 210 12.77 10.83 -15.35
CA PRO A 210 12.40 9.83 -16.34
C PRO A 210 11.17 9.01 -15.93
N LEU A 211 11.14 8.57 -14.66
CA LEU A 211 10.01 7.83 -14.11
C LEU A 211 8.75 8.71 -14.10
N ALA A 212 8.86 9.96 -13.66
CA ALA A 212 7.74 10.90 -13.63
C ALA A 212 7.16 11.19 -15.03
N VAL A 213 7.99 11.23 -16.06
CA VAL A 213 7.53 11.41 -17.45
C VAL A 213 6.79 10.16 -17.94
N VAL A 214 7.29 8.97 -17.64
CA VAL A 214 6.64 7.71 -18.02
C VAL A 214 5.33 7.51 -17.25
N SER A 215 5.33 7.72 -15.93
CA SER A 215 4.13 7.58 -15.10
C SER A 215 3.04 8.58 -15.48
N ALA A 216 3.41 9.83 -15.79
CA ALA A 216 2.45 10.84 -16.25
C ALA A 216 1.73 10.43 -17.55
N ARG A 217 2.40 9.71 -18.46
CA ARG A 217 1.78 9.17 -19.68
C ARG A 217 0.83 7.99 -19.39
N GLN A 218 1.04 7.29 -18.29
CA GLN A 218 0.23 6.15 -17.85
C GLN A 218 -0.89 6.56 -16.86
N ALA A 219 -0.87 7.81 -16.36
CA ALA A 219 -1.69 8.24 -15.24
C ALA A 219 -3.20 8.16 -15.49
N GLU A 220 -3.68 8.51 -16.69
CA GLU A 220 -5.12 8.44 -17.01
C GLU A 220 -5.66 7.01 -16.91
N GLN A 221 -4.90 6.03 -17.41
CA GLN A 221 -5.28 4.62 -17.36
C GLN A 221 -5.28 4.06 -15.92
N GLN A 222 -4.37 4.54 -15.07
CA GLN A 222 -4.21 4.05 -13.69
C GLN A 222 -5.10 4.74 -12.66
N LEU A 223 -5.29 6.04 -12.82
CA LEU A 223 -5.88 6.92 -11.83
C LEU A 223 -7.20 7.52 -12.32
N GLY A 224 -7.62 7.26 -13.57
CA GLY A 224 -8.87 7.79 -14.13
C GLY A 224 -10.14 7.31 -13.42
N TRP A 225 -10.04 6.27 -12.60
CA TRP A 225 -11.15 5.82 -11.74
C TRP A 225 -11.27 6.61 -10.42
N LEU A 226 -10.25 7.39 -10.04
CA LEU A 226 -10.27 8.17 -8.81
C LEU A 226 -11.13 9.42 -8.97
N GLY A 227 -11.91 9.69 -7.92
CA GLY A 227 -12.61 10.95 -7.76
C GLY A 227 -11.73 12.02 -7.12
N ARG A 228 -12.22 13.26 -7.12
CA ARG A 228 -11.66 14.34 -6.31
C ARG A 228 -11.73 13.96 -4.82
N PRO A 229 -10.85 14.53 -3.96
CA PRO A 229 -10.89 14.29 -2.52
C PRO A 229 -12.29 14.55 -1.96
N SER A 230 -12.82 13.55 -1.26
CA SER A 230 -14.13 13.57 -0.65
C SER A 230 -14.17 14.51 0.55
N TRP A 231 -15.36 14.89 1.02
CA TRP A 231 -15.46 15.69 2.24
C TRP A 231 -14.88 14.96 3.46
N GLN A 232 -14.93 13.62 3.47
CA GLN A 232 -14.31 12.79 4.51
C GLN A 232 -12.79 12.93 4.49
N ASP A 233 -12.17 13.00 3.30
CA ASP A 233 -10.72 13.20 3.17
C ASP A 233 -10.31 14.57 3.75
N TRP A 234 -11.06 15.62 3.42
CA TRP A 234 -10.85 16.96 3.99
C TRP A 234 -11.06 17.01 5.51
N ALA A 235 -12.09 16.34 6.02
CA ALA A 235 -12.34 16.25 7.45
C ALA A 235 -11.21 15.50 8.18
N ALA A 236 -10.76 14.37 7.63
CA ALA A 236 -9.64 13.60 8.18
C ALA A 236 -8.35 14.43 8.21
N TYR A 237 -8.03 15.13 7.11
CA TYR A 237 -6.89 16.03 7.04
C TYR A 237 -6.98 17.16 8.07
N ALA A 238 -8.16 17.79 8.22
CA ALA A 238 -8.38 18.85 9.20
C ALA A 238 -8.22 18.35 10.64
N VAL A 239 -8.73 17.15 10.97
CA VAL A 239 -8.58 16.54 12.31
C VAL A 239 -7.11 16.25 12.61
N VAL A 240 -6.38 15.60 11.67
CA VAL A 240 -4.96 15.32 11.83
C VAL A 240 -4.15 16.62 11.95
N GLY A 241 -4.48 17.63 11.15
CA GLY A 241 -3.80 18.91 11.19
C GLY A 241 -4.06 19.69 12.48
N ALA A 242 -5.29 19.70 12.98
CA ALA A 242 -5.63 20.29 14.28
C ALA A 242 -4.89 19.58 15.42
N ALA A 243 -4.88 18.24 15.42
CA ALA A 243 -4.13 17.46 16.40
C ALA A 243 -2.63 17.77 16.35
N ALA A 244 -2.02 17.81 15.16
CA ALA A 244 -0.61 18.17 14.99
C ALA A 244 -0.30 19.58 15.53
N LEU A 245 -1.13 20.58 15.20
CA LEU A 245 -0.97 21.95 15.70
C LEU A 245 -1.11 22.03 17.22
N LEU A 246 -2.06 21.31 17.83
CA LEU A 246 -2.26 21.24 19.28
C LEU A 246 -1.05 20.60 20.00
N LEU A 247 -0.52 19.52 19.43
CA LEU A 247 0.64 18.80 19.96
C LEU A 247 1.94 19.60 19.79
N ALA A 248 2.05 20.42 18.73
CA ALA A 248 3.19 21.28 18.49
C ALA A 248 3.30 22.48 19.46
N ARG A 249 2.22 22.84 20.17
CA ARG A 249 2.26 23.94 21.15
C ARG A 249 3.22 23.63 22.29
N GLY A 250 4.23 24.49 22.47
CA GLY A 250 5.26 24.34 23.49
C GLY A 250 6.32 23.28 23.17
N ALA A 251 6.28 22.67 21.98
CA ALA A 251 7.30 21.73 21.55
C ALA A 251 8.60 22.46 21.11
N PRO A 252 9.77 21.79 21.16
CA PRO A 252 11.02 22.38 20.70
C PRO A 252 10.94 22.85 19.23
N GLY A 253 11.49 24.04 18.94
CA GLY A 253 11.38 24.65 17.62
C GLY A 253 11.99 23.82 16.47
N ASP A 254 13.03 23.03 16.75
CA ASP A 254 13.61 22.11 15.77
C ASP A 254 12.68 20.93 15.47
N LEU A 255 11.99 20.39 16.49
CA LEU A 255 10.98 19.35 16.30
C LEU A 255 9.83 19.86 15.44
N VAL A 256 9.31 21.05 15.73
CA VAL A 256 8.20 21.65 14.97
C VAL A 256 8.59 21.88 13.51
N ARG A 257 9.80 22.38 13.24
CA ARG A 257 10.33 22.60 11.88
C ARG A 257 10.46 21.33 11.04
N VAL A 258 10.56 20.17 11.67
CA VAL A 258 10.61 18.86 10.99
C VAL A 258 9.22 18.24 10.90
N ALA A 259 8.55 18.09 12.05
CA ALA A 259 7.36 17.27 12.18
C ALA A 259 6.11 17.93 11.58
N LEU A 260 5.94 19.24 11.72
CA LEU A 260 4.73 19.93 11.27
C LEU A 260 4.67 20.04 9.72
N PRO A 261 5.75 20.42 9.01
CA PRO A 261 5.76 20.34 7.55
C PRO A 261 5.59 18.90 7.05
N LEU A 262 6.19 17.91 7.72
CA LEU A 262 6.08 16.51 7.31
C LEU A 262 4.64 15.97 7.39
N VAL A 263 3.89 16.32 8.43
CA VAL A 263 2.50 15.84 8.61
C VAL A 263 1.49 16.61 7.76
N LEU A 264 1.72 17.90 7.48
CA LEU A 264 0.73 18.73 6.78
C LEU A 264 1.01 18.85 5.28
N LEU A 265 2.26 19.10 4.90
CA LEU A 265 2.58 19.59 3.57
C LEU A 265 2.40 18.51 2.48
N PRO A 266 2.94 17.28 2.61
CA PRO A 266 2.72 16.25 1.60
C PRO A 266 1.23 15.90 1.37
N PRO A 267 0.43 15.55 2.40
CA PRO A 267 -0.99 15.26 2.18
C PRO A 267 -1.75 16.47 1.66
N GLY A 268 -1.56 17.66 2.24
CA GLY A 268 -2.27 18.87 1.82
C GLY A 268 -1.99 19.25 0.36
N LEU A 269 -0.73 19.17 -0.08
CA LEU A 269 -0.37 19.44 -1.48
C LEU A 269 -0.97 18.39 -2.42
N LEU A 270 -0.90 17.11 -2.09
CA LEU A 270 -1.49 16.06 -2.93
C LEU A 270 -3.01 16.23 -3.05
N MET A 271 -3.70 16.60 -1.96
CA MET A 271 -5.14 16.90 -1.99
C MET A 271 -5.46 18.12 -2.86
N VAL A 272 -4.68 19.19 -2.78
CA VAL A 272 -4.87 20.40 -3.61
C VAL A 272 -4.62 20.08 -5.09
N ILE A 273 -3.55 19.36 -5.42
CA ILE A 273 -3.28 18.88 -6.79
C ILE A 273 -4.46 18.02 -7.29
N SER A 274 -5.05 17.24 -6.39
CA SER A 274 -6.18 16.35 -6.70
C SER A 274 -7.52 17.03 -6.96
N LEU A 275 -7.60 18.34 -6.82
CA LEU A 275 -8.74 19.13 -7.33
C LEU A 275 -8.71 19.21 -8.87
N PHE A 276 -7.51 19.15 -9.45
CA PHE A 276 -7.29 19.23 -10.90
C PHE A 276 -7.00 17.85 -11.52
N HIS A 277 -6.16 17.06 -10.84
CA HIS A 277 -5.77 15.73 -11.28
C HIS A 277 -6.01 14.72 -10.16
N PRO A 278 -7.12 13.96 -10.15
CA PRO A 278 -7.56 13.17 -9.00
C PRO A 278 -6.59 12.02 -8.70
N TRP A 279 -5.53 12.32 -7.95
CA TRP A 279 -4.43 11.41 -7.65
C TRP A 279 -4.32 11.08 -6.15
N TYR A 280 -5.14 11.72 -5.32
CA TYR A 280 -5.09 11.56 -3.88
C TYR A 280 -5.70 10.23 -3.46
N VAL A 281 -4.88 9.45 -2.77
CA VAL A 281 -5.30 8.38 -1.88
C VAL A 281 -4.44 8.50 -0.63
N ASP A 282 -5.07 8.43 0.55
CA ASP A 282 -4.45 8.60 1.87
C ASP A 282 -3.13 7.81 2.03
N ARG A 283 -3.10 6.58 1.53
CA ARG A 283 -1.94 5.66 1.58
C ARG A 283 -0.67 6.18 0.91
N TYR A 284 -0.78 7.05 -0.08
CA TYR A 284 0.38 7.58 -0.81
C TYR A 284 1.26 8.49 0.05
N VAL A 285 0.70 9.02 1.14
CA VAL A 285 1.36 9.95 2.06
C VAL A 285 1.39 9.39 3.49
N LEU A 286 1.35 8.07 3.65
CA LEU A 286 1.40 7.38 4.94
C LEU A 286 2.56 7.85 5.84
N TYR A 287 3.69 8.18 5.22
CA TYR A 287 4.89 8.67 5.90
C TYR A 287 4.67 9.99 6.65
N ALA A 288 3.66 10.77 6.30
CA ALA A 288 3.29 12.01 6.97
C ALA A 288 2.91 11.76 8.45
N LEU A 289 2.40 10.57 8.78
CA LEU A 289 2.06 10.18 10.15
C LEU A 289 3.27 10.10 11.08
N ALA A 290 4.50 10.01 10.55
CA ALA A 290 5.71 10.15 11.34
C ALA A 290 5.77 11.52 12.04
N GLY A 291 5.35 12.59 11.37
CA GLY A 291 5.28 13.93 11.96
C GLY A 291 4.31 14.00 13.14
N LEU A 292 3.12 13.39 13.01
CA LEU A 292 2.16 13.30 14.10
C LEU A 292 2.72 12.51 15.29
N ALA A 293 3.34 11.37 15.03
CA ALA A 293 3.92 10.51 16.07
C ALA A 293 5.07 11.19 16.82
N LEU A 294 5.92 11.94 16.11
CA LEU A 294 6.99 12.75 16.71
C LEU A 294 6.44 13.79 17.69
N LEU A 295 5.39 14.53 17.29
CA LEU A 295 4.75 15.54 18.13
C LEU A 295 4.03 14.91 19.34
N ALA A 296 3.32 13.80 19.13
CA ALA A 296 2.63 13.06 20.19
C ALA A 296 3.62 12.52 21.23
N GLY A 297 4.70 11.87 20.78
CA GLY A 297 5.73 11.33 21.66
C GLY A 297 6.46 12.40 22.47
N ALA A 298 6.79 13.54 21.86
CA ALA A 298 7.39 14.67 22.56
C ALA A 298 6.44 15.25 23.62
N ARG A 299 5.16 15.41 23.30
CA ARG A 299 4.16 15.94 24.23
C ARG A 299 3.92 15.02 25.43
N LEU A 300 3.85 13.71 25.19
CA LEU A 300 3.72 12.70 26.25
C LEU A 300 4.98 12.61 27.12
N ALA A 301 6.16 12.85 26.55
CA ALA A 301 7.42 12.84 27.31
C ALA A 301 7.50 13.96 28.35
N THR A 302 6.84 15.09 28.10
CA THR A 302 6.78 16.24 29.02
C THR A 302 5.45 16.31 29.80
N ALA A 303 4.59 15.30 29.68
CA ALA A 303 3.30 15.28 30.33
C ALA A 303 3.45 15.08 31.85
N HIS A 304 2.77 15.92 32.62
CA HIS A 304 2.68 15.81 34.08
C HIS A 304 1.25 15.43 34.48
N GLY A 305 1.11 14.61 35.53
CA GLY A 305 -0.19 14.10 35.98
C GLY A 305 -0.72 12.91 35.18
N TRP A 306 -1.87 12.37 35.60
CA TRP A 306 -2.43 11.11 35.07
C TRP A 306 -3.32 11.29 33.83
N TRP A 307 -3.89 12.49 33.62
CA TRP A 307 -4.84 12.76 32.52
C TRP A 307 -4.30 12.49 31.10
N PRO A 308 -3.08 12.94 30.72
CA PRO A 308 -2.54 12.64 29.39
C PRO A 308 -2.34 11.14 29.15
N TRP A 309 -1.97 10.40 30.20
CA TRP A 309 -1.83 8.95 30.14
C TRP A 309 -3.18 8.23 30.08
N LEU A 310 -4.21 8.75 30.76
CA LEU A 310 -5.58 8.27 30.61
C LEU A 310 -6.05 8.43 29.16
N LEU A 311 -5.87 9.62 28.58
CA LEU A 311 -6.25 9.88 27.19
C LEU A 311 -5.49 8.97 26.21
N ALA A 312 -4.17 8.81 26.41
CA ALA A 312 -3.38 7.86 25.64
C ALA A 312 -3.90 6.42 25.80
N GLY A 313 -4.26 6.00 27.02
CA GLY A 313 -4.87 4.70 27.29
C GLY A 313 -6.20 4.49 26.58
N VAL A 314 -7.11 5.48 26.63
CA VAL A 314 -8.40 5.43 25.93
C VAL A 314 -8.20 5.33 24.42
N LEU A 315 -7.27 6.12 23.85
CA LEU A 315 -6.93 6.03 22.43
C LEU A 315 -6.33 4.66 22.07
N LEU A 316 -5.45 4.11 22.92
CA LEU A 316 -4.89 2.78 22.71
C LEU A 316 -5.95 1.68 22.75
N VAL A 317 -6.98 1.80 23.60
CA VAL A 317 -8.11 0.86 23.61
C VAL A 317 -8.89 0.96 22.30
N ALA A 318 -9.22 2.18 21.85
CA ALA A 318 -9.90 2.38 20.56
C ALA A 318 -9.07 1.85 19.38
N PHE A 319 -7.76 2.08 19.38
CA PHE A 319 -6.84 1.53 18.38
C PHE A 319 -6.71 0.02 18.50
N GLY A 320 -6.81 -0.55 19.70
CA GLY A 320 -6.87 -1.99 19.93
C GLY A 320 -8.08 -2.63 19.27
N PHE A 321 -9.28 -2.06 19.47
CA PHE A 321 -10.50 -2.51 18.78
C PHE A 321 -10.38 -2.41 17.26
N TRP A 322 -9.86 -1.28 16.76
CA TRP A 322 -9.58 -1.12 15.33
C TRP A 322 -8.60 -2.18 14.84
N SER A 323 -7.52 -2.43 15.58
CA SER A 323 -6.51 -3.40 15.22
C SER A 323 -7.10 -4.80 15.17
N VAL A 324 -7.95 -5.21 16.13
CA VAL A 324 -8.65 -6.50 16.08
C VAL A 324 -9.49 -6.62 14.80
N TRP A 325 -10.33 -5.61 14.52
CA TRP A 325 -11.15 -5.58 13.30
C TRP A 325 -10.29 -5.65 12.03
N LEU A 326 -9.15 -4.96 12.01
CA LEU A 326 -8.22 -4.95 10.88
C LEU A 326 -7.62 -6.33 10.57
N ARG A 327 -7.61 -7.27 11.52
CA ARG A 327 -7.10 -8.65 11.32
C ARG A 327 -8.14 -9.57 10.70
N THR A 328 -9.35 -9.09 10.44
CA THR A 328 -10.41 -9.89 9.84
C THR A 328 -10.52 -9.64 8.33
N PRO A 329 -11.04 -10.60 7.55
CA PRO A 329 -11.30 -10.41 6.12
C PRO A 329 -12.22 -9.21 5.83
N GLU A 330 -13.14 -8.90 6.74
CA GLU A 330 -14.11 -7.80 6.60
C GLU A 330 -13.45 -6.41 6.60
N SER A 331 -12.20 -6.30 7.07
CA SER A 331 -11.45 -5.06 6.97
C SER A 331 -11.06 -4.69 5.53
N ARG A 332 -11.07 -5.67 4.61
CA ARG A 332 -10.72 -5.44 3.20
C ARG A 332 -11.89 -4.84 2.42
N LYS A 333 -11.57 -4.09 1.37
CA LYS A 333 -12.55 -3.54 0.41
C LYS A 333 -13.15 -4.66 -0.45
N ASP A 334 -12.33 -5.61 -0.84
CA ASP A 334 -12.68 -6.81 -1.60
C ASP A 334 -11.74 -7.97 -1.26
N ASP A 335 -12.11 -9.18 -1.69
CA ASP A 335 -11.36 -10.40 -1.38
C ASP A 335 -11.28 -11.35 -2.60
N ALA A 336 -10.17 -11.29 -3.32
CA ALA A 336 -9.86 -12.10 -4.49
C ALA A 336 -9.85 -13.60 -4.16
N LEU A 337 -9.29 -14.01 -3.01
CA LEU A 337 -9.24 -15.42 -2.61
C LEU A 337 -10.63 -15.94 -2.23
N ALA A 338 -11.46 -15.12 -1.58
CA ALA A 338 -12.86 -15.47 -1.34
C ALA A 338 -13.67 -15.56 -2.65
N VAL A 339 -13.39 -14.70 -3.64
CA VAL A 339 -14.02 -14.78 -4.97
C VAL A 339 -13.61 -16.07 -5.67
N ALA A 340 -12.32 -16.42 -5.66
CA ALA A 340 -11.83 -17.67 -6.24
C ALA A 340 -12.45 -18.90 -5.56
N ALA A 341 -12.60 -18.89 -4.23
CA ALA A 341 -13.29 -19.95 -3.50
C ALA A 341 -14.77 -20.08 -3.90
N ALA A 342 -15.49 -18.95 -3.99
CA ALA A 342 -16.90 -18.93 -4.39
C ALA A 342 -17.10 -19.42 -5.84
N VAL A 343 -16.14 -19.13 -6.72
CA VAL A 343 -16.10 -19.66 -8.09
C VAL A 343 -15.83 -21.16 -8.08
N ARG A 344 -14.84 -21.64 -7.34
CA ARG A 344 -14.50 -23.07 -7.21
C ARG A 344 -15.68 -23.92 -6.74
N GLU A 345 -16.49 -23.41 -5.81
CA GLU A 345 -17.69 -24.10 -5.32
C GLU A 345 -18.80 -24.25 -6.37
N ARG A 346 -18.84 -23.36 -7.36
CA ARG A 346 -19.97 -23.23 -8.29
C ARG A 346 -19.62 -23.62 -9.71
N ALA A 347 -18.39 -23.39 -10.14
CA ALA A 347 -17.96 -23.64 -11.49
C ALA A 347 -17.65 -25.13 -11.70
N ARG A 348 -17.82 -25.59 -12.94
CA ARG A 348 -17.37 -26.90 -13.40
C ARG A 348 -16.20 -26.71 -14.37
N PRO A 349 -15.27 -27.67 -14.47
CA PRO A 349 -14.22 -27.62 -15.48
C PRO A 349 -14.80 -27.41 -16.88
N GLY A 350 -14.30 -26.40 -17.60
CA GLY A 350 -14.75 -26.00 -18.93
C GLY A 350 -15.89 -24.98 -18.96
N ASP A 351 -16.47 -24.60 -17.81
CA ASP A 351 -17.46 -23.52 -17.76
C ASP A 351 -16.87 -22.23 -18.34
N ALA A 352 -17.71 -21.49 -19.07
CA ALA A 352 -17.31 -20.17 -19.56
C ALA A 352 -17.22 -19.19 -18.38
N VAL A 353 -16.21 -18.34 -18.35
CA VAL A 353 -16.12 -17.23 -17.40
C VAL A 353 -16.09 -15.90 -18.13
N VAL A 354 -16.80 -14.91 -17.58
CA VAL A 354 -16.73 -13.51 -18.02
C VAL A 354 -16.56 -12.58 -16.84
N PHE A 355 -15.73 -11.55 -17.04
CA PHE A 355 -15.47 -10.50 -16.05
C PHE A 355 -16.21 -9.24 -16.47
N MET A 356 -16.99 -8.70 -15.56
CA MET A 356 -17.91 -7.59 -15.81
C MET A 356 -17.77 -6.57 -14.70
N PRO A 357 -16.79 -5.66 -14.79
CA PRO A 357 -15.97 -5.35 -15.97
C PRO A 357 -14.69 -6.17 -16.15
N ALA A 358 -14.09 -6.11 -17.33
CA ALA A 358 -12.84 -6.81 -17.71
C ALA A 358 -11.71 -6.68 -16.66
N ARG A 359 -11.59 -5.52 -16.01
CA ARG A 359 -10.60 -5.27 -14.94
C ARG A 359 -10.73 -6.25 -13.75
N ARG A 360 -11.88 -6.88 -13.56
CA ARG A 360 -12.14 -7.88 -12.51
C ARG A 360 -11.48 -9.23 -12.74
N ARG A 361 -10.80 -9.41 -13.86
CA ARG A 361 -9.90 -10.56 -14.06
C ARG A 361 -8.88 -10.70 -12.94
N GLU A 362 -8.46 -9.57 -12.35
CA GLU A 362 -7.56 -9.52 -11.18
C GLU A 362 -8.01 -10.36 -9.98
N TRP A 363 -9.30 -10.69 -9.83
CA TRP A 363 -9.78 -11.54 -8.73
C TRP A 363 -9.41 -13.02 -8.87
N LEU A 364 -9.17 -13.53 -10.08
CA LEU A 364 -8.80 -14.94 -10.28
C LEU A 364 -7.33 -15.13 -10.67
N LEU A 365 -6.62 -14.04 -11.01
CA LEU A 365 -5.23 -14.12 -11.46
C LEU A 365 -4.22 -14.55 -10.37
N SER A 366 -4.61 -14.47 -9.10
CA SER A 366 -3.85 -15.03 -7.96
C SER A 366 -4.30 -16.44 -7.54
N SER A 367 -5.19 -17.07 -8.32
CA SER A 367 -5.67 -18.45 -8.12
C SER A 367 -5.65 -19.20 -9.45
N PRO A 368 -4.45 -19.42 -10.04
CA PRO A 368 -4.31 -20.02 -11.37
C PRO A 368 -4.94 -21.41 -11.48
N GLU A 369 -5.01 -22.15 -10.39
CA GLU A 369 -5.68 -23.45 -10.31
C GLU A 369 -7.20 -23.36 -10.51
N VAL A 370 -7.83 -22.25 -10.10
CA VAL A 370 -9.26 -22.00 -10.37
C VAL A 370 -9.42 -21.43 -11.77
N TYR A 371 -8.61 -20.44 -12.14
CA TYR A 371 -8.74 -19.77 -13.42
C TYR A 371 -8.46 -20.71 -14.61
N GLY A 372 -7.51 -21.63 -14.47
CA GLY A 372 -7.13 -22.59 -15.50
C GLY A 372 -8.18 -23.67 -15.80
N GLU A 373 -9.13 -23.91 -14.89
CA GLU A 373 -10.26 -24.81 -15.12
C GLU A 373 -11.39 -24.15 -15.91
N LEU A 374 -11.37 -22.83 -16.06
CA LEU A 374 -12.42 -22.05 -16.72
C LEU A 374 -11.99 -21.65 -18.12
N ARG A 375 -12.98 -21.45 -19.00
CA ARG A 375 -12.76 -20.87 -20.32
C ARG A 375 -13.14 -19.40 -20.32
N ASP A 376 -12.15 -18.50 -20.25
CA ASP A 376 -12.41 -17.06 -20.37
C ASP A 376 -12.83 -16.73 -21.81
N VAL A 377 -14.14 -16.57 -22.01
CA VAL A 377 -14.72 -16.40 -23.36
C VAL A 377 -14.59 -14.98 -23.90
N ALA A 378 -14.17 -14.04 -23.06
CA ALA A 378 -13.94 -12.66 -23.47
C ALA A 378 -12.47 -12.35 -23.74
N LEU A 379 -11.54 -13.20 -23.31
CA LEU A 379 -10.09 -12.97 -23.43
C LEU A 379 -9.59 -13.13 -24.88
N ASP A 380 -8.88 -12.11 -25.36
CA ASP A 380 -8.13 -12.13 -26.62
C ASP A 380 -6.67 -12.50 -26.37
N ARG A 381 -5.98 -11.71 -25.54
CA ARG A 381 -4.59 -11.97 -25.15
C ARG A 381 -4.46 -11.95 -23.63
N THR A 382 -3.71 -12.92 -23.11
CA THR A 382 -3.41 -13.03 -21.68
C THR A 382 -2.65 -11.80 -21.17
N PRO A 383 -2.72 -11.48 -19.86
CA PRO A 383 -1.95 -10.38 -19.26
C PRO A 383 -0.46 -10.37 -19.61
N ALA A 384 0.15 -11.57 -19.65
CA ALA A 384 1.56 -11.73 -20.01
C ALA A 384 1.82 -11.46 -21.51
N ALA A 385 0.90 -11.87 -22.40
CA ALA A 385 1.05 -11.70 -23.85
C ALA A 385 0.69 -10.28 -24.34
N SER A 386 -0.22 -9.60 -23.66
CA SER A 386 -0.64 -8.23 -23.99
C SER A 386 0.17 -7.15 -23.30
N HIS A 387 1.10 -7.52 -22.40
CA HIS A 387 1.85 -6.59 -21.56
C HIS A 387 0.94 -5.67 -20.74
N SER A 388 -0.18 -6.23 -20.25
CA SER A 388 -1.14 -5.51 -19.41
C SER A 388 -1.40 -6.24 -18.09
N LEU A 389 -2.11 -5.59 -17.17
CA LEU A 389 -2.45 -6.18 -15.87
C LEU A 389 -3.55 -7.25 -16.01
N GLN A 390 -4.57 -6.98 -16.84
CA GLN A 390 -5.76 -7.84 -16.94
C GLN A 390 -5.96 -8.50 -18.30
N GLY A 391 -5.00 -8.43 -19.24
CA GLY A 391 -5.19 -8.94 -20.60
C GLY A 391 -5.92 -7.94 -21.52
N THR A 392 -6.21 -8.37 -22.75
CA THR A 392 -7.11 -7.66 -23.69
C THR A 392 -8.32 -8.51 -24.00
N GLU A 393 -9.44 -7.87 -24.33
CA GLU A 393 -10.68 -8.56 -24.69
C GLU A 393 -10.90 -8.62 -26.20
N LEU A 394 -11.61 -9.66 -26.62
CA LEU A 394 -12.08 -9.84 -27.99
C LEU A 394 -13.04 -8.72 -28.43
N PRO A 395 -13.22 -8.50 -29.75
CA PRO A 395 -14.28 -7.64 -30.25
C PRO A 395 -15.68 -8.11 -29.78
N PRO A 396 -16.65 -7.18 -29.59
CA PRO A 396 -17.97 -7.51 -29.04
C PRO A 396 -18.69 -8.66 -29.78
N GLU A 397 -18.56 -8.74 -31.09
CA GLU A 397 -19.18 -9.77 -31.94
C GLU A 397 -18.65 -11.17 -31.59
N ARG A 398 -17.34 -11.27 -31.36
CA ARG A 398 -16.68 -12.54 -31.00
C ARG A 398 -16.99 -12.94 -29.56
N ILE A 399 -17.12 -11.97 -28.66
CA ILE A 399 -17.59 -12.23 -27.29
C ILE A 399 -19.03 -12.78 -27.33
N ARG A 400 -19.92 -12.18 -28.12
CA ARG A 400 -21.29 -12.67 -28.32
C ARG A 400 -21.29 -14.11 -28.82
N GLU A 401 -20.55 -14.41 -29.88
CA GLU A 401 -20.46 -15.77 -30.43
C GLU A 401 -19.97 -16.78 -29.39
N ALA A 402 -18.91 -16.43 -28.63
CA ALA A 402 -18.35 -17.29 -27.62
C ALA A 402 -19.29 -17.50 -26.42
N LEU A 403 -20.03 -16.46 -26.01
CA LEU A 403 -21.09 -16.56 -25.00
C LEU A 403 -22.20 -17.49 -25.49
N LEU A 404 -22.73 -17.29 -26.70
CA LEU A 404 -23.77 -18.14 -27.26
C LEU A 404 -23.30 -19.60 -27.47
N ALA A 405 -22.02 -19.85 -27.71
CA ALA A 405 -21.50 -21.21 -27.75
C ALA A 405 -21.44 -21.89 -26.36
N SER A 406 -21.65 -21.15 -25.28
CA SER A 406 -21.49 -21.63 -23.91
C SER A 406 -22.82 -22.10 -23.31
N PRO A 407 -22.90 -23.32 -22.76
CA PRO A 407 -24.11 -23.81 -22.09
C PRO A 407 -24.32 -23.15 -20.72
N ARG A 408 -23.23 -22.75 -20.08
CA ARG A 408 -23.17 -22.22 -18.72
C ARG A 408 -22.06 -21.17 -18.64
N VAL A 409 -22.35 -20.08 -17.93
CA VAL A 409 -21.45 -18.93 -17.80
C VAL A 409 -21.36 -18.50 -16.34
N ILE A 410 -20.14 -18.41 -15.83
CA ILE A 410 -19.81 -17.80 -14.54
C ILE A 410 -19.46 -16.33 -14.80
N ALA A 411 -20.27 -15.42 -14.29
CA ALA A 411 -20.02 -13.98 -14.39
C ALA A 411 -19.50 -13.44 -13.06
N LEU A 412 -18.39 -12.72 -13.12
CA LEU A 412 -17.81 -12.00 -11.98
C LEU A 412 -18.10 -10.51 -12.12
N LEU A 413 -18.92 -9.99 -11.18
CA LEU A 413 -19.49 -8.65 -11.27
C LEU A 413 -19.06 -7.76 -10.11
N ASP A 414 -19.04 -6.46 -10.39
CA ASP A 414 -19.00 -5.43 -9.35
C ASP A 414 -20.20 -5.50 -8.38
N PRO A 415 -20.06 -4.96 -7.16
CA PRO A 415 -21.18 -4.82 -6.22
C PRO A 415 -22.39 -4.12 -6.85
N ALA A 416 -23.59 -4.42 -6.36
CA ALA A 416 -24.80 -3.78 -6.84
C ALA A 416 -24.75 -2.25 -6.65
N GLY A 417 -25.31 -1.50 -7.61
CA GLY A 417 -25.35 -0.03 -7.56
C GLY A 417 -24.08 0.68 -8.05
N GLN A 418 -23.04 -0.04 -8.47
CA GLN A 418 -21.88 0.57 -9.12
C GLN A 418 -22.24 1.06 -10.55
N PRO A 419 -21.66 2.17 -11.02
CA PRO A 419 -21.81 2.62 -12.40
C PRO A 419 -21.39 1.52 -13.39
N LEU A 420 -22.17 1.36 -14.46
CA LEU A 420 -21.85 0.41 -15.51
C LEU A 420 -20.80 1.00 -16.45
N ASP A 421 -19.78 0.21 -16.77
CA ASP A 421 -18.82 0.60 -17.79
C ASP A 421 -19.48 0.65 -19.17
N PRO A 422 -19.29 1.76 -19.93
CA PRO A 422 -19.97 2.00 -21.20
C PRO A 422 -19.28 1.33 -22.39
N TYR A 423 -18.22 0.54 -22.18
CA TYR A 423 -17.46 -0.08 -23.26
C TYR A 423 -18.33 -1.08 -24.05
N PRO A 424 -18.23 -1.14 -25.39
CA PRO A 424 -19.04 -2.05 -26.22
C PRO A 424 -18.96 -3.52 -25.80
N GLN A 425 -17.78 -4.00 -25.37
CA GLN A 425 -17.57 -5.35 -24.86
C GLN A 425 -18.40 -5.61 -23.60
N GLU A 426 -18.45 -4.63 -22.69
CA GLU A 426 -19.22 -4.70 -21.45
C GLU A 426 -20.73 -4.64 -21.70
N VAL A 427 -21.15 -3.83 -22.67
CA VAL A 427 -22.55 -3.75 -23.12
C VAL A 427 -23.00 -5.10 -23.66
N VAL A 428 -22.26 -5.70 -24.60
CA VAL A 428 -22.63 -6.99 -25.20
C VAL A 428 -22.70 -8.11 -24.16
N LYS A 429 -21.74 -8.22 -23.22
CA LYS A 429 -21.83 -9.21 -22.15
C LYS A 429 -23.12 -9.08 -21.35
N ARG A 430 -23.51 -7.84 -20.97
CA ARG A 430 -24.75 -7.58 -20.22
C ARG A 430 -25.99 -7.94 -21.02
N GLU A 431 -26.06 -7.49 -22.27
CA GLU A 431 -27.22 -7.71 -23.14
C GLU A 431 -27.43 -9.20 -23.45
N GLU A 432 -26.38 -9.93 -23.79
CA GLU A 432 -26.49 -11.36 -24.10
C GLU A 432 -26.88 -12.18 -22.87
N LEU A 433 -26.26 -11.94 -21.71
CA LEU A 433 -26.62 -12.63 -20.47
C LEU A 433 -28.07 -12.34 -20.06
N ALA A 434 -28.55 -11.10 -20.22
CA ALA A 434 -29.92 -10.73 -19.88
C ALA A 434 -30.96 -11.29 -20.86
N ALA A 435 -30.63 -11.38 -22.16
CA ALA A 435 -31.59 -11.76 -23.19
C ALA A 435 -31.62 -13.27 -23.51
N ARG A 436 -30.53 -14.00 -23.25
CA ARG A 436 -30.33 -15.37 -23.79
C ARG A 436 -29.98 -16.43 -22.73
N PHE A 437 -29.90 -16.05 -21.46
CA PHE A 437 -29.57 -16.94 -20.35
C PHE A 437 -30.53 -16.73 -19.16
N ASP A 438 -30.75 -17.80 -18.40
CA ASP A 438 -31.41 -17.73 -17.10
C ASP A 438 -30.36 -17.45 -16.03
N LEU A 439 -30.64 -16.49 -15.14
CA LEU A 439 -29.84 -16.26 -13.94
C LEU A 439 -30.20 -17.33 -12.89
N CYS A 440 -29.35 -18.34 -12.74
CA CYS A 440 -29.60 -19.47 -11.84
C CYS A 440 -29.32 -19.13 -10.38
N SER A 441 -28.24 -18.38 -10.11
CA SER A 441 -27.92 -17.91 -8.77
C SER A 441 -27.01 -16.69 -8.81
N THR A 442 -27.06 -15.89 -7.74
CA THR A 442 -26.08 -14.83 -7.48
C THR A 442 -25.62 -14.95 -6.04
N THR A 443 -24.32 -15.02 -5.83
CA THR A 443 -23.70 -15.03 -4.50
C THR A 443 -22.93 -13.73 -4.30
N GLY A 444 -23.24 -13.02 -3.21
CA GLY A 444 -22.45 -11.88 -2.78
C GLY A 444 -21.16 -12.34 -2.10
N VAL A 445 -20.03 -11.81 -2.55
CA VAL A 445 -18.71 -11.98 -1.93
C VAL A 445 -18.19 -10.60 -1.55
N ARG A 446 -17.24 -10.49 -0.62
CA ARG A 446 -16.70 -9.19 -0.21
C ARG A 446 -16.19 -8.41 -1.43
N GLY A 447 -16.87 -7.33 -1.76
CA GLY A 447 -16.52 -6.45 -2.88
C GLY A 447 -16.80 -7.01 -4.28
N ALA A 448 -17.52 -8.13 -4.40
CA ALA A 448 -17.80 -8.80 -5.68
C ALA A 448 -19.15 -9.52 -5.67
N ARG A 449 -19.65 -9.90 -6.85
CA ARG A 449 -20.74 -10.85 -7.00
C ARG A 449 -20.34 -11.94 -7.98
N VAL A 450 -20.66 -13.18 -7.64
CA VAL A 450 -20.49 -14.34 -8.51
C VAL A 450 -21.87 -14.78 -8.97
N ALA A 451 -22.17 -14.64 -10.26
CA ALA A 451 -23.44 -15.05 -10.84
C ALA A 451 -23.25 -16.26 -11.74
N VAL A 452 -24.19 -17.20 -11.66
CA VAL A 452 -24.23 -18.38 -12.51
C VAL A 452 -25.38 -18.23 -13.48
N TYR A 453 -25.07 -18.24 -14.77
CA TYR A 453 -26.01 -18.21 -15.87
C TYR A 453 -26.01 -19.57 -16.59
N ALA A 454 -27.18 -20.03 -17.01
CA ALA A 454 -27.32 -21.22 -17.84
C ALA A 454 -28.28 -20.96 -19.00
N ARG A 455 -28.31 -21.85 -20.00
CA ARG A 455 -29.32 -21.76 -21.05
C ARG A 455 -30.74 -21.82 -20.46
N PRO A 456 -31.73 -21.21 -21.11
CA PRO A 456 -33.10 -21.21 -20.63
C PRO A 456 -33.60 -22.62 -20.27
N GLY A 457 -34.09 -22.79 -19.04
CA GLY A 457 -34.59 -24.06 -18.51
C GLY A 457 -33.51 -25.09 -18.11
N THR A 458 -32.24 -24.70 -18.03
CA THR A 458 -31.11 -25.61 -17.71
C THR A 458 -30.37 -25.27 -16.41
N CYS A 459 -30.98 -24.46 -15.54
CA CYS A 459 -30.40 -24.19 -14.23
C CYS A 459 -30.23 -25.50 -13.43
N PRO A 460 -29.08 -25.65 -12.74
CA PRO A 460 -28.72 -26.86 -12.00
C PRO A 460 -29.58 -27.10 -10.76
#